data_AF-A0A2M8L2K7-F1
#
_entry.id   AF-A0A2M8L2K7-F1
#
_cell.length_a   1.000
_cell.length_b   1.000
_cell.length_c   1.000
_cell.angle_alpha   90.00
_cell.angle_beta   90.00
_cell.angle_gamma   90.00
#
_symmetry.space_group_name_H-M   'P 1'
#
loop_
_entity.id
_entity.type
_entity.pdbx_description
1 polymer ?
#
loop_
_entity_poly.entity_id
_entity_poly.type
_entity_poly.pdbx_seq_one_letter_code
_entity_poly.pdbx_strand_id
1 'polypeptide(L)'
;MPYRFLGQVAIDLRKGGIVEGREGKMGGYLLMKGWKDKTLFDLLTALGENKGMVKCLGLGEKCSRENGCKMRNIWQKLEMDFLNDLKKIKLNEI
;
A
#
# COMPACT_ATOMS: atom_id res chain seq x y z
N MET A 1 -2.62 9.39 19.39
CA MET A 1 -1.83 9.68 18.16
C MET A 1 -1.89 11.17 17.84
N PRO A 2 -0.81 11.80 17.35
CA PRO A 2 -0.81 13.22 16.98
C PRO A 2 -1.71 13.54 15.78
N TYR A 3 -2.48 14.62 15.82
CA TYR A 3 -3.41 15.03 14.75
C TYR A 3 -2.73 15.20 13.38
N ARG A 4 -1.50 15.71 13.36
CA ARG A 4 -0.71 15.88 12.12
C ARG A 4 -0.42 14.56 11.43
N PHE A 5 -0.20 13.49 12.18
CA PHE A 5 0.07 12.16 11.62
C PHE A 5 -1.16 11.61 10.91
N LEU A 6 -2.34 11.69 11.54
CA LEU A 6 -3.60 11.26 10.93
C LEU A 6 -3.95 12.08 9.68
N GLY A 7 -3.64 13.38 9.70
CA GLY A 7 -3.77 14.23 8.51
C GLY A 7 -2.93 13.75 7.34
N GLN A 8 -1.68 13.34 7.59
CA GLN A 8 -0.80 12.79 6.55
C GLN A 8 -1.34 11.48 5.98
N VAL A 9 -1.72 10.54 6.86
CA VAL A 9 -2.34 9.27 6.46
C VAL A 9 -3.59 9.51 5.62
N ALA A 10 -4.44 10.46 6.02
CA ALA A 10 -5.67 10.76 5.30
C ALA A 10 -5.43 11.36 3.90
N ILE A 11 -4.35 12.13 3.71
CA ILE A 11 -3.93 12.61 2.38
C ILE A 11 -3.58 11.43 1.47
N ASP A 12 -2.83 10.47 1.99
CA ASP A 12 -2.37 9.30 1.24
C ASP A 12 -3.54 8.36 0.90
N LEU A 13 -4.44 8.12 1.86
CA LEU A 13 -5.69 7.38 1.62
C LEU A 13 -6.62 8.10 0.62
N ARG A 14 -6.64 9.44 0.61
CA ARG A 14 -7.41 10.22 -0.36
C ARG A 14 -6.84 10.05 -1.77
N LYS A 15 -5.52 10.10 -1.93
CA LYS A 15 -4.86 9.80 -3.22
C LYS A 15 -5.14 8.38 -3.69
N GLY A 16 -5.21 7.41 -2.78
CA GLY A 16 -5.59 6.02 -3.06
C GLY A 16 -7.08 5.81 -3.38
N GLY A 17 -7.92 6.85 -3.26
CA GLY A 17 -9.36 6.77 -3.50
C GLY A 17 -10.11 5.96 -2.45
N ILE A 18 -9.60 5.89 -1.22
CA ILE A 18 -10.21 5.18 -0.09
C ILE A 18 -11.08 6.14 0.73
N VAL A 19 -10.61 7.38 0.91
CA VAL A 19 -11.36 8.45 1.60
C VAL A 19 -11.52 9.69 0.72
N GLU A 20 -12.52 10.50 1.02
CA GLU A 20 -12.68 11.86 0.49
C GLU A 20 -12.66 12.88 1.62
N GLY A 21 -12.18 14.08 1.33
CA GLY A 21 -12.16 15.20 2.28
C GLY A 21 -13.38 16.09 2.09
N ARG A 22 -14.02 16.47 3.20
CA ARG A 22 -15.09 17.47 3.24
C ARG A 22 -14.60 18.69 4.01
N GLU A 23 -14.78 19.88 3.43
CA GLU A 23 -14.45 21.15 4.08
C GLU A 23 -15.62 21.70 4.90
N GLY A 24 -15.32 22.63 5.82
CA GLY A 24 -16.31 23.35 6.64
C GLY A 24 -16.34 22.93 8.12
N LYS A 25 -17.25 23.54 8.89
CA LYS A 25 -17.39 23.34 10.35
C LYS A 25 -17.72 21.89 10.75
N MET A 26 -18.35 21.14 9.84
CA MET A 26 -18.59 19.68 9.94
C MET A 26 -17.77 18.89 8.91
N GLY A 27 -16.60 19.44 8.55
CA GLY A 27 -15.65 18.79 7.65
C GLY A 27 -14.95 17.60 8.30
N GLY A 28 -14.10 16.93 7.52
CA GLY A 28 -13.41 15.71 7.94
C GLY A 28 -13.15 14.79 6.75
N TYR A 29 -12.92 13.51 7.04
CA TYR A 29 -12.72 12.49 6.02
C TYR A 29 -13.86 11.46 6.07
N LEU A 30 -14.34 11.06 4.90
CA LEU A 30 -15.39 10.07 4.71
C LEU A 30 -14.89 8.94 3.83
N LEU A 31 -15.40 7.73 3.99
CA LEU A 31 -15.07 6.61 3.11
C LEU A 31 -15.74 6.79 1.73
N MET A 32 -14.97 6.59 0.66
CA MET A 32 -15.47 6.62 -0.71
C MET A 32 -16.45 5.48 -0.96
N LYS A 33 -17.52 5.66 -1.76
CA LYS A 33 -18.54 4.60 -1.99
C LYS A 33 -17.97 3.21 -2.34
N GLY A 34 -16.89 3.15 -3.13
CA GLY A 34 -16.23 1.90 -3.54
C GLY A 34 -15.13 1.39 -2.60
N TRP A 35 -15.00 1.93 -1.38
CA TRP A 35 -13.94 1.52 -0.44
C TRP A 35 -13.98 0.02 -0.14
N LYS A 36 -15.18 -0.58 -0.14
CA LYS A 36 -15.40 -2.01 0.14
C LYS A 36 -14.79 -2.93 -0.91
N ASP A 37 -14.69 -2.47 -2.15
CA ASP A 37 -14.13 -3.25 -3.25
C ASP A 37 -12.61 -3.12 -3.36
N LYS A 38 -12.01 -2.19 -2.61
CA LYS A 38 -10.56 -2.05 -2.49
C LYS A 38 -10.00 -3.23 -1.73
N THR A 39 -8.77 -3.59 -2.08
CA THR A 39 -8.03 -4.69 -1.50
C THR A 39 -7.08 -4.21 -0.41
N LEU A 40 -6.60 -5.13 0.44
CA LEU A 40 -5.53 -4.81 1.39
C LEU A 40 -4.26 -4.33 0.66
N PHE A 41 -3.98 -4.87 -0.53
CA PHE A 41 -2.91 -4.38 -1.42
C PHE A 41 -3.09 -2.90 -1.79
N ASP A 42 -4.32 -2.47 -2.13
CA ASP A 42 -4.61 -1.07 -2.47
C ASP A 42 -4.38 -0.13 -1.29
N LEU A 43 -4.74 -0.57 -0.07
CA LEU A 43 -4.52 0.18 1.16
C LEU A 43 -3.02 0.37 1.44
N LEU A 44 -2.25 -0.71 1.42
CA LEU A 44 -0.80 -0.65 1.66
C LEU A 44 -0.10 0.20 0.60
N THR A 45 -0.50 0.06 -0.67
CA THR A 45 0.01 0.89 -1.77
C THR A 45 -0.32 2.36 -1.56
N ALA A 46 -1.54 2.69 -1.12
CA ALA A 46 -1.93 4.07 -0.83
C ALA A 46 -1.07 4.70 0.27
N LEU A 47 -0.70 3.92 1.29
CA LEU A 47 0.18 4.34 2.39
C LEU A 47 1.67 4.41 2.03
N GLY A 48 2.04 4.09 0.78
CA GLY A 48 3.43 4.11 0.31
C GLY A 48 4.24 2.85 0.64
N GLU A 49 3.58 1.78 1.13
CA GLU A 49 4.18 0.48 1.43
C GLU A 49 4.24 -0.44 0.19
N ASN A 50 4.66 0.11 -0.95
CA ASN A 50 4.91 -0.65 -2.19
C ASN A 50 6.41 -0.86 -2.43
N LYS A 51 7.18 -1.03 -1.35
CA LYS A 51 8.61 -1.36 -1.43
C LYS A 51 8.73 -2.88 -1.52
N GLY A 52 9.64 -3.36 -2.36
CA GLY A 52 9.91 -4.80 -2.43
C GLY A 52 10.28 -5.35 -1.05
N MET A 53 9.92 -6.60 -0.77
CA MET A 53 10.17 -7.29 0.50
C MET A 53 11.63 -7.23 0.93
N VAL A 54 12.52 -7.23 -0.05
CA VAL A 54 13.96 -7.01 0.14
C VAL A 54 14.43 -5.88 -0.76
N LYS A 55 15.45 -5.14 -0.29
CA LYS A 55 15.98 -3.97 -0.99
C LYS A 55 16.30 -4.24 -2.46
N CYS A 56 16.89 -5.39 -2.78
CA CYS A 56 17.28 -5.71 -4.16
C CYS A 56 16.11 -5.95 -5.13
N LEU A 57 14.87 -6.04 -4.65
CA LEU A 57 13.65 -6.10 -5.47
C LEU A 57 12.91 -4.75 -5.56
N GLY A 58 13.33 -3.76 -4.78
CA GLY A 58 12.75 -2.43 -4.82
C GLY A 58 12.99 -1.71 -6.15
N LEU A 59 12.04 -0.88 -6.57
CA LEU A 59 12.18 -0.02 -7.74
C LEU A 59 13.36 0.95 -7.56
N GLY A 60 14.25 1.00 -8.55
CA GLY A 60 15.43 1.89 -8.55
C GLY A 60 16.64 1.37 -7.76
N GLU A 61 16.52 0.21 -7.12
CA GLU A 61 17.61 -0.40 -6.35
C GLU A 61 18.54 -1.20 -7.27
N LYS A 62 19.84 -0.89 -7.22
CA LYS A 62 20.87 -1.64 -7.95
C LYS A 62 21.58 -2.58 -6.99
N CYS A 63 21.54 -3.88 -7.28
CA CYS A 63 22.24 -4.88 -6.48
C CYS A 63 23.47 -5.39 -7.23
N SER A 64 24.66 -5.21 -6.67
CA SER A 64 25.91 -5.71 -7.25
C SER A 64 25.93 -7.24 -7.43
N ARG A 65 25.11 -7.96 -6.66
CA ARG A 65 24.98 -9.41 -6.68
C ARG A 65 23.84 -9.90 -7.59
N GLU A 66 23.15 -9.02 -8.31
CA GLU A 66 21.98 -9.39 -9.13
C GLU A 66 22.29 -10.53 -10.10
N ASN A 67 23.45 -10.45 -10.78
CA ASN A 67 23.93 -11.52 -11.64
C ASN A 67 24.36 -12.73 -10.80
N GLY A 68 23.57 -13.82 -10.90
CA GLY A 68 23.88 -15.10 -10.25
C GLY A 68 23.36 -15.26 -8.82
N CYS A 69 22.66 -14.28 -8.24
CA CYS A 69 22.05 -14.43 -6.91
C CYS A 69 20.79 -15.32 -6.96
N LYS A 70 20.96 -16.61 -6.66
CA LYS A 70 19.84 -17.57 -6.56
C LYS A 70 18.78 -17.15 -5.53
N MET A 71 19.18 -16.46 -4.45
CA MET A 71 18.25 -15.97 -3.43
C MET A 71 17.28 -14.92 -3.97
N ARG A 72 17.67 -14.14 -4.98
CA ARG A 72 16.80 -13.13 -5.59
C ARG A 72 15.54 -13.77 -6.17
N ASN A 73 15.68 -14.88 -6.89
CA ASN A 73 14.56 -15.59 -7.49
C ASN A 73 13.60 -16.15 -6.43
N ILE A 74 14.13 -16.61 -5.29
CA ILE A 74 13.31 -17.09 -4.16
C ILE A 74 12.50 -15.93 -3.58
N TRP A 75 13.15 -14.79 -3.31
CA TRP A 75 12.46 -13.60 -2.80
C TRP A 75 11.42 -13.06 -3.78
N GLN A 76 11.69 -13.07 -5.08
CA GLN A 76 10.71 -12.65 -6.10
C GLN A 76 9.47 -13.51 -6.08
N LYS A 77 9.63 -14.83 -5.94
CA LYS A 77 8.50 -15.75 -5.86
C LYS A 77 7.66 -15.48 -4.61
N LEU A 78 8.31 -15.38 -3.44
CA LEU A 78 7.62 -15.09 -2.17
C LEU A 78 6.88 -13.75 -2.20
N GLU A 79 7.51 -12.72 -2.76
CA GLU A 79 6.90 -11.41 -2.94
C GLU A 79 5.67 -11.49 -3.86
N MET A 80 5.78 -12.19 -4.99
CA MET A 80 4.66 -12.34 -5.91
C MET A 80 3.47 -13.07 -5.27
N ASP A 81 3.73 -14.17 -4.55
CA ASP A 81 2.70 -14.93 -3.86
C ASP A 81 2.01 -14.08 -2.77
N PHE A 82 2.80 -13.38 -1.95
CA PHE A 82 2.28 -12.47 -0.94
C PHE A 82 1.44 -11.33 -1.51
N LEU A 83 1.92 -10.66 -2.55
CA LEU A 83 1.17 -9.58 -3.22
C LEU A 83 -0.12 -10.11 -3.84
N ASN A 84 -0.13 -11.32 -4.37
CA ASN A 84 -1.34 -11.96 -4.89
C ASN A 84 -2.36 -12.25 -3.79
N ASP A 85 -1.91 -12.65 -2.60
CA ASP A 85 -2.81 -12.88 -1.46
C ASP A 85 -3.39 -11.57 -0.92
N LEU A 86 -2.58 -10.51 -0.83
CA LEU A 86 -3.07 -9.17 -0.44
C LEU A 86 -4.13 -8.61 -1.40
N LYS A 87 -4.06 -8.97 -2.69
CA LYS A 87 -5.05 -8.56 -3.72
C LYS A 87 -6.37 -9.33 -3.63
N LYS A 88 -6.43 -10.43 -2.89
CA LYS A 88 -7.66 -11.22 -2.70
C LYS A 88 -8.50 -10.69 -1.53
N ILE A 89 -7.84 -10.18 -0.49
CA ILE A 89 -8.49 -9.68 0.73
C ILE A 89 -9.09 -8.30 0.45
N LYS A 90 -10.39 -8.15 0.62
CA LYS A 90 -11.13 -6.88 0.50
C LYS A 90 -11.19 -6.15 1.84
N LEU A 91 -11.24 -4.82 1.79
CA LEU A 91 -11.28 -4.01 3.00
C LEU A 91 -12.56 -4.18 3.82
N ASN A 92 -13.64 -4.70 3.25
CA ASN A 92 -14.87 -5.02 3.99
C ASN A 92 -14.81 -6.35 4.75
N GLU A 93 -13.77 -7.16 4.56
CA GLU A 93 -13.55 -8.43 5.27
C GLU A 93 -12.71 -8.26 6.55
N ILE A 94 -12.27 -7.04 6.83
CA ILE A 94 -11.46 -6.63 7.99
C ILE A 94 -12.30 -5.72 8.88
#